data_AF-A0AAW4PV97-F1
#
_entry.id   AF-A0AAW4PV97-F1
#
_cell.length_a   1.000
_cell.length_b   1.000
_cell.length_c   1.000
_cell.angle_alpha   90.00
_cell.angle_beta   90.00
_cell.angle_gamma   90.00
#
_symmetry.space_group_name_H-M   'P 1'
#
loop_
_entity.id
_entity.type
_entity.pdbx_description
1 polymer ?
#
loop_
_entity_poly.entity_id
_entity_poly.type
_entity_poly.pdbx_seq_one_letter_code
_entity_poly.pdbx_strand_id
1 'polypeptide(L)'
;MFTLGATGFVTLFLVLFELVYLPVLSADVPTAQVAGFLLVPVVAAAASWGASLVFEWDITLDEETSEQLSAARKDARKALEQFDDQVDAAASESTLSSLRSFAPAAVESFETEMAAFREECQSVVDRADDLTEGPESSRERNDAAAQVRTDAEGLNPEERANRLQRELERAVVDRIRDEFGDLHYVSRYDQAYEVRNLRSYNEISLPTLDGPPVQIGGDQHELDDRLVNAIDTQGLGPVANAIERVETHLSDLETALDEHETRVATGLDAADESLVLAEDHLDNLDGVAQERLREYLLEGRTPDETLSVPNRLSVSDAKTDAQVALHEGRFDAAERYAKEAREEAAAVQAIAEFFGESVVATIDYGSGSIPVPGVVGKDLTAQLRVPFEQSYGVEYAVKGTTLEIAGDGEATADDHDTARGRTETTTNGADPDDVLYVLRELQSTATASASDDTVELQTEQLPEKFVSDEVLREAQSFAERQGDVVGMEVPEDPPPGFVSIKVADGVSPQRVMDDLQNQYSKNR
;
A
#
# COMPACT_ATOMS: atom_id res chain seq x y z
N MET A 1 57.30 -41.53 -25.54
CA MET A 1 58.16 -41.11 -26.67
C MET A 1 59.64 -41.49 -26.47
N PHE A 2 60.20 -41.48 -25.24
CA PHE A 2 61.61 -41.82 -24.99
C PHE A 2 61.98 -43.30 -24.94
N THR A 3 61.07 -44.24 -24.62
CA THR A 3 61.31 -45.67 -24.90
C THR A 3 61.43 -45.89 -26.39
N LEU A 4 60.56 -45.27 -27.20
CA LEU A 4 60.69 -45.23 -28.67
C LEU A 4 61.96 -44.49 -29.13
N GLY A 5 62.37 -43.41 -28.46
CA GLY A 5 63.59 -42.66 -28.76
C GLY A 5 64.87 -43.39 -28.37
N ALA A 6 64.90 -44.11 -27.26
CA ALA A 6 66.01 -44.94 -26.80
C ALA A 6 66.09 -46.22 -27.64
N THR A 7 64.95 -46.86 -27.95
CA THR A 7 64.90 -48.00 -28.88
C THR A 7 65.34 -47.56 -30.28
N GLY A 8 64.92 -46.36 -30.72
CA GLY A 8 65.34 -45.70 -31.96
C GLY A 8 66.82 -45.33 -31.99
N PHE A 9 67.37 -44.81 -30.89
CA PHE A 9 68.78 -44.50 -30.76
C PHE A 9 69.64 -45.76 -30.74
N VAL A 10 69.22 -46.80 -30.03
CA VAL A 10 69.89 -48.12 -29.99
C VAL A 10 69.83 -48.81 -31.36
N THR A 11 68.69 -48.78 -32.06
CA THR A 11 68.59 -49.33 -33.41
C THR A 11 69.43 -48.53 -34.41
N LEU A 12 69.38 -47.20 -34.36
CA LEU A 12 70.20 -46.34 -35.22
C LEU A 12 71.70 -46.59 -34.96
N PHE A 13 72.11 -46.67 -33.70
CA PHE A 13 73.49 -46.94 -33.30
C PHE A 13 73.97 -48.32 -33.79
N LEU A 14 73.16 -49.36 -33.64
CA LEU A 14 73.49 -50.71 -34.15
C LEU A 14 73.57 -50.74 -35.68
N VAL A 15 72.64 -50.08 -36.37
CA VAL A 15 72.64 -49.98 -37.84
C VAL A 15 73.87 -49.21 -38.33
N LEU A 16 74.19 -48.06 -37.74
CA LEU A 16 75.38 -47.27 -38.08
C LEU A 16 76.67 -48.03 -37.79
N PHE A 17 76.72 -48.77 -36.68
CA PHE A 17 77.86 -49.59 -36.33
C PHE A 17 78.06 -50.72 -37.36
N GLU A 18 77.00 -51.46 -37.72
CA GLU A 18 77.09 -52.48 -38.77
C GLU A 18 77.53 -51.88 -40.12
N LEU A 19 76.98 -50.73 -40.51
CA LEU A 19 77.29 -50.07 -41.79
C LEU A 19 78.75 -49.61 -41.87
N VAL A 20 79.31 -49.08 -40.78
CA VAL A 20 80.70 -48.58 -40.73
C VAL A 20 81.71 -49.72 -40.64
N TYR A 21 81.37 -50.83 -39.97
CA TYR A 21 82.33 -51.90 -39.68
C TYR A 21 82.15 -53.19 -40.50
N LEU A 22 81.14 -53.26 -41.38
CA LEU A 22 80.97 -54.32 -42.38
C LEU A 22 82.23 -54.65 -43.20
N PRO A 23 83.09 -53.69 -43.59
CA PRO A 23 84.34 -53.98 -44.30
C PRO A 23 85.37 -54.77 -43.49
N VAL A 24 85.35 -54.67 -42.15
CA VAL A 24 86.30 -55.36 -41.25
C VAL A 24 86.07 -56.88 -41.26
N LEU A 25 84.86 -57.34 -41.61
CA LEU A 25 84.52 -58.76 -41.78
C LEU A 25 85.16 -59.39 -43.03
N SER A 26 85.67 -58.58 -43.97
CA SER A 26 86.37 -59.03 -45.17
C SER A 26 87.90 -59.07 -45.03
N ALA A 27 88.43 -58.58 -43.90
CA ALA A 27 89.84 -58.66 -43.57
C ALA A 27 90.14 -59.95 -42.79
N ASP A 28 91.32 -60.54 -43.01
CA ASP A 28 91.79 -61.82 -42.44
C ASP A 28 92.07 -61.72 -40.92
N VAL A 29 91.02 -61.41 -40.14
CA VAL A 29 91.08 -61.18 -38.70
C VAL A 29 90.64 -62.45 -37.97
N PRO A 30 91.35 -62.88 -36.90
CA PRO A 30 90.95 -64.05 -36.11
C PRO A 30 89.52 -63.95 -35.59
N THR A 31 88.71 -65.00 -35.78
CA THR A 31 87.27 -65.03 -35.48
C THR A 31 86.94 -64.62 -34.03
N ALA A 32 87.83 -64.90 -33.08
CA ALA A 32 87.67 -64.49 -31.68
C ALA A 32 87.74 -62.96 -31.48
N GLN A 33 88.54 -62.24 -32.28
CA GLN A 33 88.63 -60.77 -32.21
C GLN A 33 87.42 -60.10 -32.86
N VAL A 34 86.92 -60.67 -33.96
CA VAL A 34 85.68 -60.22 -34.61
C VAL A 34 84.48 -60.39 -33.68
N ALA A 35 84.37 -61.54 -33.01
CA ALA A 35 83.31 -61.80 -32.04
C ALA A 35 83.38 -60.83 -30.84
N GLY A 36 84.58 -60.55 -30.31
CA GLY A 36 84.76 -59.57 -29.23
C GLY A 36 84.40 -58.14 -29.66
N PHE A 37 84.75 -57.75 -30.89
CA PHE A 37 84.44 -56.44 -31.45
C PHE A 37 82.93 -56.24 -31.69
N LEU A 38 82.23 -57.25 -32.22
CA LEU A 38 80.77 -57.23 -32.40
C LEU A 38 79.99 -57.33 -31.07
N LEU A 39 80.64 -57.74 -29.99
CA LEU A 39 80.03 -57.78 -28.65
C LEU A 39 79.93 -56.38 -28.02
N VAL A 40 80.86 -55.46 -28.33
CA VAL A 40 80.91 -54.11 -27.75
C VAL A 40 79.62 -53.31 -28.01
N PRO A 41 79.06 -53.24 -29.24
CA PRO A 41 77.79 -52.55 -29.50
C PRO A 41 76.61 -53.20 -28.80
N VAL A 42 76.59 -54.53 -28.71
CA VAL A 42 75.50 -55.27 -28.07
C VAL A 42 75.52 -55.02 -26.56
N VAL A 43 76.69 -55.02 -25.94
CA VAL A 43 76.84 -54.66 -24.52
C VAL A 43 76.53 -53.18 -24.30
N ALA A 44 76.96 -52.28 -25.19
CA ALA A 44 76.62 -50.86 -25.09
C ALA A 44 75.10 -50.62 -25.23
N ALA A 45 74.44 -51.29 -26.17
CA ALA A 45 72.99 -51.26 -26.35
C ALA A 45 72.26 -51.81 -25.12
N ALA A 46 72.70 -52.97 -24.60
CA ALA A 46 72.15 -53.56 -23.39
C ALA A 46 72.40 -52.68 -22.16
N ALA A 47 73.55 -52.00 -22.07
CA ALA A 47 73.88 -51.07 -20.99
C ALA A 47 73.09 -49.76 -21.09
N SER A 48 72.83 -49.23 -22.29
CA SER A 48 71.96 -48.07 -22.49
C SER A 48 70.50 -48.41 -22.18
N TRP A 49 70.04 -49.60 -22.57
CA TRP A 49 68.70 -50.07 -22.25
C TRP A 49 68.56 -50.34 -20.73
N GLY A 50 69.58 -50.97 -20.14
CA GLY A 50 69.69 -51.13 -18.68
C GLY A 50 69.75 -49.80 -17.95
N ALA A 51 70.51 -48.82 -18.45
CA ALA A 51 70.57 -47.47 -17.87
C ALA A 51 69.22 -46.77 -17.97
N SER A 52 68.44 -46.97 -19.05
CA SER A 52 67.08 -46.42 -19.14
C SER A 52 66.09 -47.07 -18.17
N LEU A 53 66.35 -48.31 -17.74
CA LEU A 53 65.56 -49.03 -16.73
C LEU A 53 66.04 -48.77 -15.30
N VAL A 54 67.30 -48.33 -15.12
CA VAL A 54 67.95 -48.09 -13.82
C VAL A 54 67.94 -46.61 -13.44
N PHE A 55 67.84 -45.68 -14.40
CA PHE A 55 67.66 -44.27 -14.10
C PHE A 55 66.34 -44.08 -13.33
N GLU A 56 66.39 -43.34 -12.23
CA GLU A 56 65.24 -43.06 -11.36
C GLU A 56 64.34 -41.98 -11.99
N TRP A 57 63.76 -42.30 -13.16
CA TRP A 57 62.84 -41.42 -13.90
C TRP A 57 61.63 -41.02 -13.06
N ASP A 58 61.18 -41.91 -12.17
CA ASP A 58 60.08 -41.63 -11.26
C ASP A 58 60.43 -40.45 -10.32
N ILE A 59 61.68 -40.31 -9.89
CA ILE A 59 62.09 -39.18 -9.02
C ILE A 59 62.04 -37.85 -9.77
N THR A 60 62.50 -37.80 -11.03
CA THR A 60 62.45 -36.56 -11.82
C THR A 60 61.03 -36.21 -12.23
N LEU A 61 60.18 -37.20 -12.52
CA LEU A 61 58.77 -36.97 -12.85
C LEU A 61 57.99 -36.56 -11.61
N ASP A 62 58.28 -37.12 -10.44
CA ASP A 62 57.64 -36.73 -9.18
C ASP A 62 58.05 -35.30 -8.75
N GLU A 63 59.31 -34.91 -8.98
CA GLU A 63 59.77 -33.53 -8.75
C GLU A 63 59.06 -32.54 -9.69
N GLU A 64 59.00 -32.84 -10.99
CA GLU A 64 58.29 -32.02 -11.98
C GLU A 64 56.78 -31.95 -11.71
N THR A 65 56.17 -33.07 -11.33
CA THR A 65 54.75 -33.14 -10.93
C THR A 65 54.50 -32.24 -9.72
N SER A 66 55.34 -32.35 -8.68
CA SER A 66 55.24 -31.51 -7.48
C SER A 66 55.36 -30.02 -7.81
N GLU A 67 56.28 -29.65 -8.70
CA GLU A 67 56.43 -28.26 -9.17
C GLU A 67 55.18 -27.78 -9.91
N GLN A 68 54.64 -28.58 -10.83
CA GLN A 68 53.42 -28.24 -11.58
C GLN A 68 52.20 -28.09 -10.66
N LEU A 69 51.98 -29.02 -9.73
CA LEU A 69 50.87 -28.96 -8.77
C LEU A 69 51.01 -27.78 -7.80
N SER A 70 52.24 -27.47 -7.35
CA SER A 70 52.52 -26.30 -6.52
C SER A 70 52.24 -24.99 -7.26
N ALA A 71 52.67 -24.89 -8.52
CA ALA A 71 52.35 -23.75 -9.39
C ALA A 71 50.84 -23.61 -9.60
N ALA A 72 50.14 -24.70 -9.94
CA ALA A 72 48.70 -24.67 -10.16
C ALA A 72 47.92 -24.18 -8.94
N ARG A 73 48.24 -24.68 -7.72
CA ARG A 73 47.62 -24.20 -6.48
C ARG A 73 47.88 -22.71 -6.25
N LYS A 74 49.10 -22.26 -6.50
CA LYS A 74 49.49 -20.86 -6.32
C LYS A 74 48.75 -19.96 -7.30
N ASP A 75 48.66 -20.37 -8.56
CA ASP A 75 47.99 -19.60 -9.61
C ASP A 75 46.47 -19.55 -9.38
N ALA A 76 45.84 -20.67 -8.98
CA ALA A 76 44.42 -20.70 -8.62
C ALA A 76 44.09 -19.82 -7.41
N ARG A 77 44.90 -19.87 -6.33
CA ARG A 77 44.70 -19.00 -5.15
C ARG A 77 44.91 -17.53 -5.49
N LYS A 78 45.94 -17.22 -6.28
CA LYS A 78 46.19 -15.86 -6.75
C LYS A 78 45.06 -15.36 -7.64
N ALA A 79 44.52 -16.21 -8.51
CA ALA A 79 43.38 -15.86 -9.36
C ALA A 79 42.13 -15.57 -8.52
N LEU A 80 41.87 -16.39 -7.48
CA LEU A 80 40.79 -16.16 -6.53
C LEU A 80 40.95 -14.83 -5.78
N GLU A 81 42.11 -14.57 -5.19
CA GLU A 81 42.41 -13.30 -4.50
C GLU A 81 42.22 -12.09 -5.44
N GLN A 82 42.75 -12.16 -6.66
CA GLN A 82 42.61 -11.10 -7.66
C GLN A 82 41.16 -10.88 -8.09
N PHE A 83 40.38 -11.95 -8.21
CA PHE A 83 38.97 -11.87 -8.56
C PHE A 83 38.16 -11.23 -7.42
N ASP A 84 38.35 -11.70 -6.18
CA ASP A 84 37.65 -11.16 -5.01
C ASP A 84 38.01 -9.69 -4.79
N ASP A 85 39.29 -9.31 -4.90
CA ASP A 85 39.73 -7.91 -4.80
C ASP A 85 39.05 -7.00 -5.86
N GLN A 86 38.91 -7.49 -7.09
CA GLN A 86 38.27 -6.72 -8.16
C GLN A 86 36.76 -6.62 -7.99
N VAL A 87 36.12 -7.71 -7.60
CA VAL A 87 34.68 -7.74 -7.30
C VAL A 87 34.37 -6.82 -6.13
N ASP A 88 35.11 -6.88 -5.03
CA ASP A 88 34.89 -6.04 -3.85
C ASP A 88 35.12 -4.56 -4.14
N ALA A 89 36.08 -4.24 -5.01
CA ALA A 89 36.32 -2.87 -5.46
C ALA A 89 35.17 -2.31 -6.32
N ALA A 90 34.54 -3.14 -7.14
CA ALA A 90 33.46 -2.74 -8.02
C ALA A 90 32.07 -2.77 -7.36
N ALA A 91 31.80 -3.79 -6.56
CA ALA A 91 30.51 -4.11 -5.96
C ALA A 91 30.70 -4.72 -4.56
N SER A 92 31.04 -3.86 -3.59
CA SER A 92 31.17 -4.26 -2.19
C SER A 92 29.90 -4.93 -1.63
N GLU A 93 30.05 -5.75 -0.60
CA GLU A 93 28.93 -6.45 0.06
C GLU A 93 27.80 -5.50 0.50
N SER A 94 28.13 -4.30 0.97
CA SER A 94 27.12 -3.28 1.31
C SER A 94 26.35 -2.80 0.08
N THR A 95 27.03 -2.63 -1.06
CA THR A 95 26.39 -2.26 -2.34
C THR A 95 25.45 -3.34 -2.82
N LEU A 96 25.87 -4.61 -2.75
CA LEU A 96 25.01 -5.75 -3.10
C LEU A 96 23.81 -5.86 -2.16
N SER A 97 24.00 -5.63 -0.86
CA SER A 97 22.91 -5.62 0.12
C SER A 97 21.87 -4.54 -0.17
N SER A 98 22.31 -3.32 -0.50
CA SER A 98 21.40 -2.22 -0.89
C SER A 98 20.69 -2.52 -2.22
N LEU A 99 21.40 -3.07 -3.20
CA LEU A 99 20.80 -3.42 -4.49
C LEU A 99 19.85 -4.62 -4.41
N ARG A 100 19.93 -5.45 -3.35
CA ARG A 100 19.10 -6.65 -3.22
C ARG A 100 17.61 -6.33 -3.08
N SER A 101 17.23 -5.22 -2.46
CA SER A 101 15.82 -4.80 -2.41
C SER A 101 15.29 -4.35 -3.77
N PHE A 102 16.13 -3.62 -4.52
CA PHE A 102 15.74 -2.98 -5.78
C PHE A 102 15.82 -3.92 -7.01
N ALA A 103 16.91 -4.69 -7.11
CA ALA A 103 17.24 -5.57 -8.23
C ALA A 103 17.63 -6.99 -7.74
N PRO A 104 16.72 -7.72 -7.06
CA PRO A 104 17.04 -9.00 -6.43
C PRO A 104 17.58 -10.05 -7.41
N ALA A 105 16.98 -10.15 -8.61
CA ALA A 105 17.39 -11.12 -9.63
C ALA A 105 18.81 -10.82 -10.18
N ALA A 106 19.19 -9.54 -10.27
CA ALA A 106 20.52 -9.14 -10.73
C ALA A 106 21.59 -9.54 -9.71
N VAL A 107 21.31 -9.28 -8.43
CA VAL A 107 22.20 -9.65 -7.31
C VAL A 107 22.33 -11.18 -7.19
N GLU A 108 21.22 -11.92 -7.28
CA GLU A 108 21.24 -13.39 -7.22
C GLU A 108 22.05 -14.02 -8.37
N SER A 109 21.88 -13.51 -9.60
CA SER A 109 22.67 -13.95 -10.75
C SER A 109 24.15 -13.65 -10.56
N PHE A 110 24.48 -12.47 -10.04
CA PHE A 110 25.86 -12.07 -9.75
C PHE A 110 26.50 -12.98 -8.68
N GLU A 111 25.80 -13.24 -7.57
CA GLU A 111 26.25 -14.13 -6.49
C GLU A 111 26.43 -15.57 -6.95
N THR A 112 25.53 -16.07 -7.79
CA THR A 112 25.63 -17.42 -8.37
C THR A 112 26.88 -17.56 -9.23
N GLU A 113 27.16 -16.60 -10.09
CA GLU A 113 28.33 -16.64 -10.97
C GLU A 113 29.65 -16.41 -10.20
N MET A 114 29.63 -15.58 -9.15
CA MET A 114 30.75 -15.47 -8.21
C MET A 114 31.04 -16.81 -7.54
N ALA A 115 30.02 -17.47 -7.00
CA ALA A 115 30.16 -18.77 -6.37
C ALA A 115 30.71 -19.82 -7.35
N ALA A 116 30.24 -19.82 -8.60
CA ALA A 116 30.72 -20.72 -9.65
C ALA A 116 32.21 -20.51 -9.96
N PHE A 117 32.69 -19.27 -10.02
CA PHE A 117 34.12 -19.01 -10.24
C PHE A 117 34.97 -19.42 -9.02
N ARG A 118 34.48 -19.16 -7.80
CA ARG A 118 35.15 -19.62 -6.57
C ARG A 118 35.24 -21.15 -6.53
N GLU A 119 34.19 -21.84 -6.94
CA GLU A 119 34.16 -23.30 -7.06
C GLU A 119 35.13 -23.81 -8.14
N GLU A 120 35.26 -23.12 -9.27
CA GLU A 120 36.23 -23.45 -10.33
C GLU A 120 37.68 -23.35 -9.81
N CYS A 121 38.03 -22.26 -9.12
CA CYS A 121 39.33 -22.09 -8.47
C CYS A 121 39.58 -23.18 -7.41
N GLN A 122 38.59 -23.47 -6.57
CA GLN A 122 38.70 -24.51 -5.54
C GLN A 122 38.86 -25.90 -6.17
N SER A 123 38.15 -26.19 -7.25
CA SER A 123 38.25 -27.46 -7.98
C SER A 123 39.67 -27.72 -8.51
N VAL A 124 40.38 -26.67 -8.96
CA VAL A 124 41.79 -26.78 -9.36
C VAL A 124 42.69 -27.13 -8.17
N VAL A 125 42.47 -26.52 -7.00
CA VAL A 125 43.22 -26.82 -5.77
C VAL A 125 42.95 -28.25 -5.30
N ASP A 126 41.68 -28.66 -5.25
CA ASP A 126 41.26 -29.99 -4.81
C ASP A 126 41.83 -31.07 -5.74
N ARG A 127 41.74 -30.87 -7.07
CA ARG A 127 42.36 -31.77 -8.05
C ARG A 127 43.88 -31.86 -7.89
N ALA A 128 44.55 -30.76 -7.53
CA ALA A 128 45.99 -30.79 -7.28
C ALA A 128 46.34 -31.55 -5.99
N ASP A 129 45.51 -31.47 -4.96
CA ASP A 129 45.66 -32.20 -3.70
C ASP A 129 45.41 -33.71 -3.91
N ASP A 130 44.35 -34.07 -4.63
CA ASP A 130 44.03 -35.46 -4.98
C ASP A 130 45.17 -36.15 -5.75
N LEU A 131 45.78 -35.45 -6.73
CA LEU A 131 46.91 -35.97 -7.50
C LEU A 131 48.20 -36.12 -6.68
N THR A 132 48.32 -35.43 -5.55
CA THR A 132 49.47 -35.55 -4.64
C THR A 132 49.39 -36.84 -3.82
N GLU A 133 48.19 -37.26 -3.45
CA GLU A 133 47.93 -38.44 -2.60
C GLU A 133 47.46 -39.69 -3.38
N GLY A 134 47.26 -39.54 -4.70
CA GLY A 134 46.66 -40.55 -5.57
C GLY A 134 47.51 -41.82 -5.79
N PRO A 135 46.88 -42.98 -6.07
CA PRO A 135 47.55 -44.26 -6.32
C PRO A 135 48.12 -44.40 -7.75
N GLU A 136 48.11 -43.33 -8.53
CA GLU A 136 48.45 -43.31 -9.96
C GLU A 136 49.96 -43.42 -10.20
N SER A 137 50.35 -43.89 -11.39
CA SER A 137 51.78 -43.95 -11.75
C SER A 137 52.37 -42.54 -11.90
N SER A 138 53.68 -42.36 -11.66
CA SER A 138 54.36 -41.05 -11.78
C SER A 138 54.17 -40.39 -13.14
N ARG A 139 53.96 -41.17 -14.20
CA ARG A 139 53.67 -40.64 -15.54
C ARG A 139 52.24 -40.13 -15.67
N GLU A 140 51.26 -40.90 -15.23
CA GLU A 140 49.85 -40.50 -15.27
C GLU A 140 49.62 -39.26 -14.39
N ARG A 141 50.30 -39.20 -13.22
CA ARG A 141 50.29 -38.03 -12.34
C ARG A 141 50.89 -36.79 -13.00
N ASN A 142 52.02 -36.91 -13.70
CA ASN A 142 52.62 -35.76 -14.41
C ASN A 142 51.70 -35.28 -15.56
N ASP A 143 51.16 -36.19 -16.37
CA ASP A 143 50.24 -35.83 -17.46
C ASP A 143 48.97 -35.13 -16.90
N ALA A 144 48.42 -35.61 -15.78
CA ALA A 144 47.29 -34.99 -15.10
C ALA A 144 47.64 -33.64 -14.43
N ALA A 145 48.82 -33.53 -13.81
CA ALA A 145 49.32 -32.29 -13.23
C ALA A 145 49.53 -31.20 -14.29
N ALA A 146 49.98 -31.57 -15.50
CA ALA A 146 50.11 -30.64 -16.61
C ALA A 146 48.75 -30.10 -17.07
N GLN A 147 47.71 -30.94 -17.05
CA GLN A 147 46.34 -30.50 -17.31
C GLN A 147 45.83 -29.55 -16.22
N VAL A 148 45.99 -29.90 -14.94
CA VAL A 148 45.57 -29.05 -13.81
C VAL A 148 46.29 -27.69 -13.84
N ARG A 149 47.57 -27.66 -14.22
CA ARG A 149 48.31 -26.42 -14.44
C ARG A 149 47.74 -25.61 -15.61
N THR A 150 47.41 -26.25 -16.72
CA THR A 150 46.79 -25.58 -17.87
C THR A 150 45.43 -24.98 -17.49
N ASP A 151 44.63 -25.72 -16.71
CA ASP A 151 43.36 -25.25 -16.17
C ASP A 151 43.57 -24.02 -15.27
N ALA A 152 44.58 -24.06 -14.38
CA ALA A 152 44.95 -22.93 -13.50
C ALA A 152 45.42 -21.69 -14.27
N GLU A 153 46.26 -21.85 -15.30
CA GLU A 153 46.72 -20.76 -16.17
C GLU A 153 45.57 -20.19 -17.03
N GLY A 154 44.51 -20.97 -17.25
CA GLY A 154 43.29 -20.56 -17.96
C GLY A 154 42.27 -19.80 -17.11
N LEU A 155 42.44 -19.76 -15.78
CA LEU A 155 41.63 -18.94 -14.89
C LEU A 155 41.93 -17.47 -15.20
N ASN A 156 41.00 -16.78 -15.87
CA ASN A 156 41.12 -15.37 -16.27
C ASN A 156 40.30 -14.49 -15.29
N PRO A 157 40.80 -14.22 -14.07
CA PRO A 157 40.03 -13.54 -13.03
C PRO A 157 39.60 -12.14 -13.47
N GLU A 158 40.48 -11.40 -14.15
CA GLU A 158 40.19 -10.02 -14.54
C GLU A 158 39.07 -9.94 -15.58
N GLU A 159 39.10 -10.79 -16.61
CA GLU A 159 38.05 -10.82 -17.62
C GLU A 159 36.72 -11.27 -17.03
N ARG A 160 36.75 -12.24 -16.10
CA ARG A 160 35.54 -12.75 -15.45
C ARG A 160 34.93 -11.69 -14.54
N ALA A 161 35.70 -11.06 -13.65
CA ALA A 161 35.22 -9.99 -12.78
C ALA A 161 34.63 -8.81 -13.59
N ASN A 162 35.35 -8.34 -14.62
CA ASN A 162 34.87 -7.27 -15.51
C ASN A 162 33.60 -7.65 -16.27
N ARG A 163 33.40 -8.93 -16.64
CA ARG A 163 32.15 -9.38 -17.27
C ARG A 163 31.00 -9.35 -16.25
N LEU A 164 31.20 -9.90 -15.06
CA LEU A 164 30.17 -9.94 -14.02
C LEU A 164 29.74 -8.53 -13.59
N GLN A 165 30.70 -7.62 -13.43
CA GLN A 165 30.41 -6.22 -13.14
C GLN A 165 29.52 -5.60 -14.23
N ARG A 166 29.89 -5.74 -15.51
CA ARG A 166 29.11 -5.18 -16.63
C ARG A 166 27.71 -5.80 -16.77
N GLU A 167 27.58 -7.07 -16.41
CA GLU A 167 26.28 -7.76 -16.39
C GLU A 167 25.40 -7.22 -15.26
N LEU A 168 25.96 -7.04 -14.06
CA LEU A 168 25.27 -6.42 -12.92
C LEU A 168 24.87 -4.97 -13.24
N GLU A 169 25.80 -4.15 -13.73
CA GLU A 169 25.54 -2.76 -14.11
C GLU A 169 24.42 -2.67 -15.15
N ARG A 170 24.45 -3.51 -16.20
CA ARG A 170 23.40 -3.53 -17.22
C ARG A 170 22.05 -3.90 -16.61
N ALA A 171 22.00 -4.93 -15.76
CA ALA A 171 20.76 -5.36 -15.13
C ALA A 171 20.18 -4.28 -14.19
N VAL A 172 21.04 -3.56 -13.46
CA VAL A 172 20.64 -2.43 -12.62
C VAL A 172 20.16 -1.26 -13.48
N VAL A 173 20.84 -0.93 -14.58
CA VAL A 173 20.40 0.10 -15.54
C VAL A 173 19.02 -0.22 -16.12
N ASP A 174 18.80 -1.46 -16.53
CA ASP A 174 17.52 -1.89 -17.09
C ASP A 174 16.41 -1.77 -16.04
N ARG A 175 16.69 -2.13 -14.78
CA ARG A 175 15.75 -1.97 -13.67
C ARG A 175 15.47 -0.49 -13.33
N ILE A 176 16.49 0.38 -13.34
CA ILE A 176 16.34 1.83 -13.15
C ILE A 176 15.40 2.41 -14.20
N ARG A 177 15.56 2.04 -15.47
CA ARG A 177 14.70 2.54 -16.55
C ARG A 177 13.28 2.02 -16.45
N ASP A 178 13.10 0.78 -16.02
CA ASP A 178 11.79 0.17 -15.82
C ASP A 178 11.03 0.83 -14.67
N GLU A 179 11.68 1.00 -13.52
CA GLU A 179 11.04 1.52 -12.30
C GLU A 179 10.91 3.04 -12.31
N PHE A 180 11.96 3.74 -12.73
CA PHE A 180 12.01 5.19 -12.64
C PHE A 180 11.80 5.88 -13.98
N GLY A 181 11.80 5.18 -15.13
CA GLY A 181 11.64 5.83 -16.43
C GLY A 181 10.27 6.48 -16.63
N ASP A 182 9.22 5.93 -16.01
CA ASP A 182 7.84 6.35 -16.22
C ASP A 182 7.12 6.70 -14.91
N LEU A 183 7.50 7.82 -14.28
CA LEU A 183 6.90 8.26 -13.01
C LEU A 183 5.57 8.98 -13.22
N HIS A 184 4.48 8.20 -13.25
CA HIS A 184 3.11 8.68 -13.36
C HIS A 184 2.24 8.16 -12.21
N TYR A 185 1.64 9.10 -11.47
CA TYR A 185 0.73 8.79 -10.38
C TYR A 185 -0.71 9.07 -10.82
N VAL A 186 -1.56 8.05 -10.75
CA VAL A 186 -2.98 8.13 -11.14
C VAL A 186 -3.84 8.03 -9.88
N SER A 187 -4.77 8.96 -9.72
CA SER A 187 -5.70 8.98 -8.59
C SER A 187 -6.85 7.98 -8.78
N ARG A 188 -7.67 7.76 -7.74
CA ARG A 188 -8.93 6.97 -7.84
C ARG A 188 -9.98 7.52 -8.82
N TYR A 189 -9.76 8.72 -9.35
CA TYR A 189 -10.63 9.39 -10.31
C TYR A 189 -10.13 9.21 -11.75
N ASP A 190 -9.22 8.27 -11.99
CA ASP A 190 -8.62 7.96 -13.30
C ASP A 190 -7.94 9.17 -13.97
N GLN A 191 -7.38 10.06 -13.16
CA GLN A 191 -6.65 11.25 -13.62
C GLN A 191 -5.25 11.30 -13.00
N ALA A 192 -4.27 11.71 -13.80
CA ALA A 192 -2.88 11.77 -13.38
C ALA A 192 -2.60 13.06 -12.59
N TYR A 193 -1.74 12.97 -11.58
CA TYR A 193 -1.27 14.11 -10.82
C TYR A 193 -0.20 14.91 -11.57
N GLU A 194 -0.27 16.23 -11.49
CA GLU A 194 0.80 17.14 -11.91
C GLU A 194 1.90 17.23 -10.83
N VAL A 195 2.71 16.17 -10.72
CA VAL A 195 3.78 16.04 -9.70
C VAL A 195 4.70 17.26 -9.66
N ARG A 196 4.92 17.91 -10.81
CA ARG A 196 5.76 19.12 -10.91
C ARG A 196 5.30 20.28 -10.03
N ASN A 197 4.00 20.36 -9.72
CA ASN A 197 3.42 21.40 -8.88
C ASN A 197 3.58 21.11 -7.38
N LEU A 198 3.99 19.89 -7.00
CA LEU A 198 4.16 19.45 -5.61
C LEU A 198 5.47 19.99 -5.04
N ARG A 199 5.46 21.22 -4.53
CA ARG A 199 6.67 21.95 -4.08
C ARG A 199 7.60 21.20 -3.12
N SER A 200 7.05 20.31 -2.29
CA SER A 200 7.83 19.53 -1.32
C SER A 200 8.41 18.24 -1.90
N TYR A 201 7.92 17.79 -3.06
CA TYR A 201 8.18 16.47 -3.62
C TYR A 201 8.65 16.50 -5.09
N ASN A 202 8.59 17.64 -5.76
CA ASN A 202 8.98 17.81 -7.15
C ASN A 202 10.51 17.86 -7.37
N GLU A 203 11.30 17.83 -6.31
CA GLU A 203 12.76 17.79 -6.36
C GLU A 203 13.32 16.74 -5.39
N ILE A 204 14.23 15.89 -5.88
CA ILE A 204 15.01 14.95 -5.06
C ILE A 204 16.45 15.41 -4.97
N SER A 205 16.92 15.58 -3.73
CA SER A 205 18.34 15.77 -3.45
C SER A 205 19.03 14.42 -3.27
N LEU A 206 20.02 14.15 -4.12
CA LEU A 206 20.84 12.94 -4.12
C LEU A 206 22.27 13.29 -3.66
N PRO A 207 22.52 13.43 -2.34
CA PRO A 207 23.80 13.90 -1.83
C PRO A 207 24.97 12.96 -2.10
N THR A 208 24.69 11.69 -2.41
CA THR A 208 25.70 10.70 -2.80
C THR A 208 26.16 10.85 -4.24
N LEU A 209 25.44 11.64 -5.06
CA LEU A 209 25.75 11.86 -6.46
C LEU A 209 26.16 13.31 -6.72
N ASP A 210 27.20 13.50 -7.52
CA ASP A 210 27.68 14.84 -7.87
C ASP A 210 26.72 15.61 -8.78
N GLY A 211 25.97 16.59 -8.24
CA GLY A 211 25.34 17.69 -8.99
C GLY A 211 24.08 18.26 -8.35
N PRO A 212 23.23 18.98 -9.11
CA PRO A 212 22.03 19.62 -8.55
C PRO A 212 20.94 18.59 -8.20
N PRO A 213 19.94 19.00 -7.39
CA PRO A 213 18.72 18.22 -7.18
C PRO A 213 18.03 17.88 -8.50
N VAL A 214 17.46 16.69 -8.58
CA VAL A 214 16.75 16.18 -9.77
C VAL A 214 15.30 16.60 -9.67
N GLN A 215 14.77 17.23 -10.71
CA GLN A 215 13.34 17.53 -10.80
C GLN A 215 12.55 16.29 -11.25
N ILE A 216 11.43 16.04 -10.59
CA ILE A 216 10.54 14.92 -10.84
C ILE A 216 9.16 15.44 -11.25
N GLY A 217 8.58 14.77 -12.25
CA GLY A 217 7.23 15.02 -12.72
C GLY A 217 7.14 15.65 -14.12
N GLY A 218 6.15 15.19 -14.89
CA GLY A 218 5.89 15.59 -16.28
C GLY A 218 6.43 14.59 -17.31
N ASP A 219 6.14 14.83 -18.59
CA ASP A 219 6.49 13.94 -19.71
C ASP A 219 8.01 13.66 -19.89
N GLN A 220 8.85 14.43 -19.19
CA GLN A 220 10.31 14.32 -19.21
C GLN A 220 10.83 14.62 -17.81
N HIS A 221 11.22 13.59 -17.07
CA HIS A 221 12.05 13.73 -15.87
C HIS A 221 13.42 13.09 -16.15
N GLU A 222 14.47 13.56 -15.47
CA GLU A 222 15.86 13.18 -15.77
C GLU A 222 16.41 12.14 -14.78
N LEU A 223 15.56 11.52 -13.96
CA LEU A 223 16.00 10.73 -12.83
C LEU A 223 16.70 9.44 -13.23
N ASP A 224 16.12 8.69 -14.16
CA ASP A 224 16.70 7.45 -14.68
C ASP A 224 18.01 7.74 -15.41
N ASP A 225 18.03 8.70 -16.34
CA ASP A 225 19.22 9.13 -17.05
C ASP A 225 20.34 9.57 -16.09
N ARG A 226 19.97 10.25 -14.99
CA ARG A 226 20.91 10.69 -13.97
C ARG A 226 21.52 9.54 -13.20
N LEU A 227 20.70 8.58 -12.77
CA LEU A 227 21.16 7.38 -12.06
C LEU A 227 22.02 6.51 -12.98
N VAL A 228 21.62 6.31 -14.24
CA VAL A 228 22.37 5.55 -15.24
C VAL A 228 23.74 6.17 -15.51
N ASN A 229 23.81 7.49 -15.75
CA ASN A 229 25.09 8.18 -15.95
C ASN A 229 25.98 8.16 -14.69
N ALA A 230 25.38 8.11 -13.50
CA ALA A 230 26.13 7.98 -12.25
C ALA A 230 26.79 6.60 -12.11
N ILE A 231 26.21 5.53 -12.65
CA ILE A 231 26.85 4.20 -12.68
C ILE A 231 28.17 4.27 -13.44
N ASP A 232 28.17 4.88 -14.63
CA ASP A 232 29.37 5.00 -15.49
C ASP A 232 30.46 5.91 -14.90
N THR A 233 30.07 6.93 -14.12
CA THR A 233 30.99 7.98 -13.64
C THR A 233 31.45 7.82 -12.19
N GLN A 234 30.60 7.25 -11.33
CA GLN A 234 30.80 7.19 -9.87
C GLN A 234 30.70 5.75 -9.32
N GLY A 235 30.24 4.78 -10.12
CA GLY A 235 30.12 3.37 -9.74
C GLY A 235 28.82 3.02 -9.01
N LEU A 236 28.64 1.73 -8.72
CA LEU A 236 27.38 1.19 -8.18
C LEU A 236 27.11 1.60 -6.72
N GLY A 237 28.15 1.79 -5.89
CA GLY A 237 27.98 2.11 -4.47
C GLY A 237 27.19 3.41 -4.20
N PRO A 238 27.62 4.56 -4.78
CA PRO A 238 26.87 5.82 -4.65
C PRO A 238 25.46 5.75 -5.24
N VAL A 239 25.28 5.01 -6.33
CA VAL A 239 23.99 4.80 -7.00
C VAL A 239 23.04 3.97 -6.16
N ALA A 240 23.50 2.90 -5.52
CA ALA A 240 22.66 2.08 -4.64
C ALA A 240 22.07 2.91 -3.49
N ASN A 241 22.88 3.77 -2.86
CA ASN A 241 22.40 4.70 -1.83
C ASN A 241 21.44 5.76 -2.41
N ALA A 242 21.67 6.21 -3.65
CA ALA A 242 20.78 7.15 -4.32
C ALA A 242 19.42 6.50 -4.63
N ILE A 243 19.39 5.22 -5.04
CA ILE A 243 18.17 4.46 -5.28
C ILE A 243 17.34 4.36 -4.00
N GLU A 244 17.93 3.95 -2.86
CA GLU A 244 17.20 3.87 -1.58
C GLU A 244 16.57 5.24 -1.19
N ARG A 245 17.29 6.33 -1.45
CA ARG A 245 16.81 7.70 -1.23
C ARG A 245 15.63 8.04 -2.14
N VAL A 246 15.70 7.65 -3.41
CA VAL A 246 14.62 7.83 -4.39
C VAL A 246 13.40 7.02 -3.95
N GLU A 247 13.55 5.73 -3.66
CA GLU A 247 12.46 4.87 -3.21
C GLU A 247 11.77 5.44 -1.97
N THR A 248 12.54 5.93 -0.99
CA THR A 248 12.00 6.59 0.21
C THR A 248 11.19 7.83 -0.16
N HIS A 249 11.72 8.69 -1.04
CA HIS A 249 11.03 9.92 -1.44
C HIS A 249 9.76 9.66 -2.24
N LEU A 250 9.77 8.67 -3.14
CA LEU A 250 8.59 8.26 -3.91
C LEU A 250 7.53 7.62 -2.99
N SER A 251 7.94 6.81 -2.03
CA SER A 251 7.06 6.26 -0.99
C SER A 251 6.43 7.35 -0.12
N ASP A 252 7.19 8.38 0.26
CA ASP A 252 6.68 9.52 1.02
C ASP A 252 5.70 10.37 0.17
N LEU A 253 5.98 10.53 -1.13
CA LEU A 253 5.09 11.19 -2.09
C LEU A 253 3.77 10.42 -2.22
N GLU A 254 3.81 9.12 -2.45
CA GLU A 254 2.62 8.26 -2.55
C GLU A 254 1.76 8.32 -1.29
N THR A 255 2.40 8.26 -0.12
CA THR A 255 1.72 8.38 1.17
C THR A 255 1.01 9.73 1.30
N ALA A 256 1.69 10.82 0.92
CA ALA A 256 1.09 12.16 0.97
C ALA A 256 -0.07 12.31 -0.01
N LEU A 257 0.06 11.76 -1.24
CA LEU A 257 -1.03 11.74 -2.22
C LEU A 257 -2.25 10.99 -1.70
N ASP A 258 -2.07 9.78 -1.16
CA ASP A 258 -3.17 8.96 -0.62
C ASP A 258 -3.87 9.65 0.56
N GLU A 259 -3.13 10.31 1.44
CA GLU A 259 -3.70 11.03 2.58
C GLU A 259 -4.58 12.20 2.14
N HIS A 260 -4.10 13.03 1.21
CA HIS A 260 -4.86 14.16 0.68
C HIS A 260 -6.05 13.70 -0.16
N GLU A 261 -5.86 12.68 -0.99
CA GLU A 261 -6.92 12.08 -1.81
C GLU A 261 -8.04 11.52 -0.93
N THR A 262 -7.71 10.82 0.15
CA THR A 262 -8.69 10.26 1.09
C THR A 262 -9.48 11.35 1.81
N ARG A 263 -8.83 12.45 2.21
CA ARG A 263 -9.53 13.61 2.82
C ARG A 263 -10.52 14.25 1.86
N VAL A 264 -10.11 14.48 0.61
CA VAL A 264 -10.99 15.03 -0.43
C VAL A 264 -12.14 14.07 -0.71
N ALA A 265 -11.85 12.78 -0.95
CA ALA A 265 -12.85 11.76 -1.24
C ALA A 265 -13.92 11.68 -0.13
N THR A 266 -13.51 11.67 1.14
CA THR A 266 -14.45 11.67 2.28
C THR A 266 -15.41 12.86 2.24
N GLY A 267 -14.92 14.05 1.84
CA GLY A 267 -15.77 15.23 1.68
C GLY A 267 -16.76 15.10 0.52
N LEU A 268 -16.30 14.59 -0.62
CA LEU A 268 -17.15 14.41 -1.81
C LEU A 268 -18.19 13.30 -1.62
N ASP A 269 -17.83 12.19 -0.97
CA ASP A 269 -18.74 11.07 -0.68
C ASP A 269 -19.84 11.51 0.29
N ALA A 270 -19.50 12.29 1.32
CA ALA A 270 -20.49 12.87 2.24
C ALA A 270 -21.45 13.86 1.53
N ALA A 271 -20.94 14.60 0.53
CA ALA A 271 -21.78 15.47 -0.28
C ALA A 271 -22.77 14.66 -1.14
N ASP A 272 -22.32 13.56 -1.75
CA ASP A 272 -23.18 12.65 -2.51
C ASP A 272 -24.25 12.00 -1.64
N GLU A 273 -23.88 11.51 -0.45
CA GLU A 273 -24.82 10.95 0.52
C GLU A 273 -25.90 11.96 0.92
N SER A 274 -25.51 13.20 1.21
CA SER A 274 -26.45 14.27 1.58
C SER A 274 -27.43 14.59 0.43
N LEU A 275 -26.96 14.57 -0.82
CA LEU A 275 -27.82 14.77 -2.00
C LEU A 275 -28.81 13.61 -2.22
N VAL A 276 -28.39 12.36 -1.97
CA VAL A 276 -29.28 11.20 -2.02
C VAL A 276 -30.37 11.30 -0.95
N LEU A 277 -30.00 11.63 0.28
CA LEU A 277 -30.97 11.84 1.36
C LEU A 277 -31.91 13.01 1.05
N ALA A 278 -31.41 14.08 0.44
CA ALA A 278 -32.25 15.18 -0.01
C ALA A 278 -33.29 14.71 -1.05
N GLU A 279 -32.90 13.86 -2.00
CA GLU A 279 -33.85 13.27 -2.97
C GLU A 279 -34.92 12.42 -2.26
N ASP A 280 -34.53 11.59 -1.29
CA ASP A 280 -35.44 10.76 -0.49
C ASP A 280 -36.45 11.63 0.31
N HIS A 281 -36.01 12.71 0.96
CA HIS A 281 -36.91 13.62 1.66
C HIS A 281 -37.87 14.34 0.70
N LEU A 282 -37.40 14.70 -0.51
CA LEU A 282 -38.26 15.29 -1.54
C LEU A 282 -39.28 14.28 -2.08
N ASP A 283 -38.98 12.98 -2.06
CA ASP A 283 -39.93 11.92 -2.45
C ASP A 283 -41.13 11.79 -1.50
N ASN A 284 -41.03 12.30 -0.27
CA ASN A 284 -42.14 12.37 0.67
C ASN A 284 -43.13 13.51 0.37
N LEU A 285 -42.77 14.44 -0.51
CA LEU A 285 -43.64 15.54 -0.91
C LEU A 285 -44.58 15.16 -2.05
N ASP A 286 -45.73 15.81 -2.10
CA ASP A 286 -46.76 15.58 -3.11
C ASP A 286 -46.87 16.75 -4.09
N GLY A 287 -47.21 16.41 -5.34
CA GLY A 287 -47.71 17.34 -6.34
C GLY A 287 -46.77 18.49 -6.68
N VAL A 288 -47.33 19.70 -6.77
CA VAL A 288 -46.62 20.90 -7.24
C VAL A 288 -45.55 21.35 -6.25
N ALA A 289 -45.71 21.06 -4.96
CA ALA A 289 -44.73 21.36 -3.92
C ALA A 289 -43.42 20.57 -4.14
N GLN A 290 -43.55 19.27 -4.41
CA GLN A 290 -42.43 18.39 -4.75
C GLN A 290 -41.70 18.85 -6.01
N GLU A 291 -42.45 19.07 -7.10
CA GLU A 291 -41.89 19.49 -8.39
C GLU A 291 -41.09 20.79 -8.25
N ARG A 292 -41.63 21.77 -7.50
CA ARG A 292 -40.98 23.08 -7.30
C ARG A 292 -39.71 22.98 -6.47
N LEU A 293 -39.73 22.21 -5.39
CA LEU A 293 -38.54 22.02 -4.57
C LEU A 293 -37.45 21.24 -5.32
N ARG A 294 -37.81 20.26 -6.14
CA ARG A 294 -36.87 19.59 -7.05
C ARG A 294 -36.27 20.54 -8.07
N GLU A 295 -37.08 21.40 -8.69
CA GLU A 295 -36.57 22.44 -9.60
C GLU A 295 -35.55 23.34 -8.91
N TYR A 296 -35.78 23.72 -7.64
CA TYR A 296 -34.90 24.65 -6.93
C TYR A 296 -33.62 23.97 -6.46
N LEU A 297 -33.74 22.81 -5.81
CA LEU A 297 -32.64 22.14 -5.13
C LEU A 297 -31.83 21.21 -6.03
N LEU A 298 -32.45 20.57 -7.03
CA LEU A 298 -31.77 19.60 -7.89
C LEU A 298 -31.46 20.18 -9.28
N GLU A 299 -32.34 21.02 -9.83
CA GLU A 299 -32.13 21.62 -11.16
C GLU A 299 -31.54 23.04 -11.10
N GLY A 300 -31.47 23.67 -9.92
CA GLY A 300 -30.96 25.03 -9.75
C GLY A 300 -31.82 26.12 -10.40
N ARG A 301 -33.11 25.85 -10.67
CA ARG A 301 -34.02 26.77 -11.35
C ARG A 301 -34.83 27.59 -10.35
N THR A 302 -34.28 28.68 -9.86
CA THR A 302 -35.04 29.61 -9.00
C THR A 302 -35.81 30.66 -9.83
N PRO A 303 -37.04 31.05 -9.43
CA PRO A 303 -37.85 32.02 -10.16
C PRO A 303 -37.38 33.47 -9.96
N ASP A 304 -36.58 33.72 -8.93
CA ASP A 304 -36.03 35.03 -8.58
C ASP A 304 -34.51 34.93 -8.52
N GLU A 305 -33.82 35.62 -9.45
CA GLU A 305 -32.35 35.66 -9.53
C GLU A 305 -31.70 36.26 -8.27
N THR A 306 -32.46 36.95 -7.42
CA THR A 306 -31.96 37.50 -6.15
C THR A 306 -32.00 36.51 -4.99
N LEU A 307 -32.73 35.39 -5.14
CA LEU A 307 -32.78 34.32 -4.14
C LEU A 307 -31.69 33.29 -4.43
N SER A 308 -30.65 33.29 -3.60
CA SER A 308 -29.59 32.28 -3.62
C SER A 308 -30.02 31.07 -2.81
N VAL A 309 -30.25 29.94 -3.48
CA VAL A 309 -30.61 28.66 -2.85
C VAL A 309 -29.50 27.65 -3.15
N PRO A 310 -28.94 26.98 -2.12
CA PRO A 310 -28.03 25.85 -2.32
C PRO A 310 -28.68 24.82 -3.23
N ASN A 311 -27.93 24.29 -4.19
CA ASN A 311 -28.47 23.34 -5.16
C ASN A 311 -27.41 22.34 -5.63
N ARG A 312 -27.86 21.26 -6.25
CA ARG A 312 -27.00 20.19 -6.76
C ARG A 312 -25.97 20.68 -7.77
N LEU A 313 -26.28 21.71 -8.57
CA LEU A 313 -25.34 22.24 -9.55
C LEU A 313 -24.15 22.91 -8.88
N SER A 314 -24.38 23.74 -7.85
CA SER A 314 -23.30 24.38 -7.10
C SER A 314 -22.42 23.35 -6.37
N VAL A 315 -23.04 22.30 -5.81
CA VAL A 315 -22.32 21.15 -5.24
C VAL A 315 -21.46 20.48 -6.32
N SER A 316 -22.01 20.21 -7.51
CA SER A 316 -21.29 19.59 -8.62
C SER A 316 -20.11 20.42 -9.11
N ASP A 317 -20.25 21.74 -9.16
CA ASP A 317 -19.17 22.67 -9.53
C ASP A 317 -18.06 22.60 -8.47
N ALA A 318 -18.40 22.68 -7.19
CA ALA A 318 -17.44 22.54 -6.09
C ALA A 318 -16.72 21.17 -6.09
N LYS A 319 -17.43 20.08 -6.39
CA LYS A 319 -16.81 18.75 -6.55
C LYS A 319 -15.81 18.71 -7.71
N THR A 320 -16.16 19.34 -8.84
CA THR A 320 -15.28 19.42 -10.02
C THR A 320 -14.04 20.25 -9.70
N ASP A 321 -14.20 21.40 -9.07
CA ASP A 321 -13.10 22.27 -8.64
C ASP A 321 -12.18 21.56 -7.62
N ALA A 322 -12.75 20.74 -6.72
CA ALA A 322 -11.99 19.93 -5.78
C ALA A 322 -11.10 18.91 -6.50
N GLN A 323 -11.65 18.19 -7.48
CA GLN A 323 -10.90 17.22 -8.29
C GLN A 323 -9.80 17.90 -9.10
N VAL A 324 -10.11 18.97 -9.83
CA VAL A 324 -9.12 19.73 -10.61
C VAL A 324 -7.97 20.22 -9.70
N ALA A 325 -8.30 20.82 -8.55
CA ALA A 325 -7.30 21.29 -7.62
C ALA A 325 -6.45 20.15 -7.02
N LEU A 326 -7.05 18.96 -6.81
CA LEU A 326 -6.35 17.77 -6.32
C LEU A 326 -5.28 17.32 -7.32
N HIS A 327 -5.65 17.16 -8.60
CA HIS A 327 -4.74 16.71 -9.65
C HIS A 327 -3.66 17.74 -10.00
N GLU A 328 -3.96 19.03 -9.86
CA GLU A 328 -2.97 20.11 -9.99
C GLU A 328 -1.99 20.19 -8.79
N GLY A 329 -2.15 19.37 -7.76
CA GLY A 329 -1.31 19.38 -6.55
C GLY A 329 -1.59 20.55 -5.59
N ARG A 330 -2.76 21.21 -5.72
CA ARG A 330 -3.22 22.30 -4.85
C ARG A 330 -4.09 21.76 -3.71
N PHE A 331 -3.53 20.89 -2.88
CA PHE A 331 -4.29 20.14 -1.86
C PHE A 331 -5.12 21.00 -0.91
N ASP A 332 -4.58 22.12 -0.40
CA ASP A 332 -5.34 23.04 0.45
C ASP A 332 -6.60 23.59 -0.25
N ALA A 333 -6.51 23.85 -1.56
CA ALA A 333 -7.65 24.30 -2.35
C ALA A 333 -8.63 23.15 -2.60
N ALA A 334 -8.14 21.95 -2.91
CA ALA A 334 -8.96 20.76 -3.11
C ALA A 334 -9.79 20.42 -1.87
N GLU A 335 -9.16 20.42 -0.68
CA GLU A 335 -9.84 20.17 0.59
C GLU A 335 -10.87 21.25 0.93
N ARG A 336 -10.57 22.52 0.62
CA ARG A 336 -11.52 23.61 0.78
C ARG A 336 -12.75 23.43 -0.11
N TYR A 337 -12.57 23.09 -1.39
CA TYR A 337 -13.68 22.86 -2.32
C TYR A 337 -14.49 21.61 -1.96
N ALA A 338 -13.83 20.53 -1.49
CA ALA A 338 -14.53 19.34 -1.00
C ALA A 338 -15.38 19.65 0.24
N LYS A 339 -14.86 20.48 1.14
CA LYS A 339 -15.62 20.98 2.29
C LYS A 339 -16.79 21.85 1.88
N GLU A 340 -16.60 22.75 0.91
CA GLU A 340 -17.65 23.60 0.33
C GLU A 340 -18.77 22.74 -0.28
N ALA A 341 -18.43 21.74 -1.10
CA ALA A 341 -19.39 20.79 -1.67
C ALA A 341 -20.19 20.08 -0.57
N ARG A 342 -19.54 19.64 0.51
CA ARG A 342 -20.20 18.99 1.66
C ARG A 342 -21.15 19.94 2.39
N GLU A 343 -20.73 21.16 2.67
CA GLU A 343 -21.55 22.16 3.38
C GLU A 343 -22.77 22.57 2.54
N GLU A 344 -22.61 22.75 1.24
CA GLU A 344 -23.72 23.04 0.32
C GLU A 344 -24.69 21.87 0.19
N ALA A 345 -24.19 20.63 0.07
CA ALA A 345 -25.04 19.45 -0.01
C ALA A 345 -25.83 19.21 1.29
N ALA A 346 -25.20 19.42 2.45
CA ALA A 346 -25.89 19.37 3.73
C ALA A 346 -26.97 20.46 3.86
N ALA A 347 -26.74 21.64 3.29
CA ALA A 347 -27.78 22.68 3.22
C ALA A 347 -28.94 22.27 2.33
N VAL A 348 -28.68 21.66 1.16
CA VAL A 348 -29.71 21.08 0.28
C VAL A 348 -30.55 20.04 1.03
N GLN A 349 -29.89 19.11 1.73
CA GLN A 349 -30.56 18.09 2.55
C GLN A 349 -31.43 18.72 3.63
N ALA A 350 -30.90 19.66 4.42
CA ALA A 350 -31.64 20.29 5.51
C ALA A 350 -32.90 21.03 5.01
N ILE A 351 -32.85 21.62 3.80
CA ILE A 351 -34.03 22.22 3.18
C ILE A 351 -35.04 21.14 2.79
N ALA A 352 -34.58 20.07 2.14
CA ALA A 352 -35.45 18.97 1.74
C ALA A 352 -36.10 18.27 2.95
N GLU A 353 -35.36 17.99 4.01
CA GLU A 353 -35.82 17.40 5.26
C GLU A 353 -36.87 18.29 5.95
N PHE A 354 -36.60 19.60 6.06
CA PHE A 354 -37.56 20.53 6.67
C PHE A 354 -38.93 20.47 5.96
N PHE A 355 -38.94 20.51 4.63
CA PHE A 355 -40.19 20.47 3.88
C PHE A 355 -40.81 19.08 3.83
N GLY A 356 -40.02 18.05 3.54
CA GLY A 356 -40.48 16.67 3.36
C GLY A 356 -40.89 15.97 4.66
N GLU A 357 -40.36 16.39 5.80
CA GLU A 357 -40.67 15.76 7.09
C GLU A 357 -41.39 16.70 8.04
N SER A 358 -40.80 17.86 8.37
CA SER A 358 -41.38 18.73 9.41
C SER A 358 -42.67 19.40 8.94
N VAL A 359 -42.68 19.96 7.73
CA VAL A 359 -43.85 20.63 7.15
C VAL A 359 -44.95 19.62 6.83
N VAL A 360 -44.63 18.51 6.16
CA VAL A 360 -45.61 17.45 5.85
C VAL A 360 -46.21 16.87 7.13
N ALA A 361 -45.41 16.53 8.14
CA ALA A 361 -45.96 16.02 9.40
C ALA A 361 -46.93 17.01 10.05
N THR A 362 -46.61 18.32 10.02
CA THR A 362 -47.51 19.36 10.57
C THR A 362 -48.80 19.51 9.78
N ILE A 363 -48.75 19.33 8.45
CA ILE A 363 -49.94 19.26 7.59
C ILE A 363 -50.78 18.04 7.96
N ASP A 364 -50.16 16.88 8.16
CA ASP A 364 -50.86 15.64 8.56
C ASP A 364 -51.54 15.76 9.94
N TYR A 365 -50.95 16.53 10.86
CA TYR A 365 -51.59 16.88 12.14
C TYR A 365 -52.72 17.92 12.01
N GLY A 366 -52.92 18.51 10.84
CA GLY A 366 -54.04 19.38 10.49
C GLY A 366 -53.86 20.85 10.83
N SER A 367 -52.94 21.23 11.72
CA SER A 367 -52.51 22.62 11.91
C SER A 367 -51.28 22.69 12.82
N GLY A 368 -50.47 23.74 12.69
CA GLY A 368 -49.35 23.95 13.58
C GLY A 368 -48.46 25.13 13.20
N SER A 369 -47.41 25.31 14.00
CA SER A 369 -46.45 26.38 13.85
C SER A 369 -45.03 25.83 13.99
N ILE A 370 -44.20 26.03 12.98
CA ILE A 370 -42.86 25.43 12.89
C ILE A 370 -41.81 26.54 12.76
N PRO A 371 -40.76 26.56 13.58
CA PRO A 371 -39.65 27.48 13.38
C PRO A 371 -38.92 27.17 12.07
N VAL A 372 -38.68 28.19 11.25
CA VAL A 372 -37.94 28.09 9.98
C VAL A 372 -36.45 28.12 10.27
N PRO A 373 -35.68 27.06 9.95
CA PRO A 373 -34.24 27.06 10.12
C PRO A 373 -33.57 28.16 9.28
N GLY A 374 -32.48 28.72 9.80
CA GLY A 374 -31.75 29.79 9.12
C GLY A 374 -31.25 29.41 7.72
N VAL A 375 -30.90 28.13 7.52
CA VAL A 375 -30.47 27.57 6.22
C VAL A 375 -31.59 27.53 5.18
N VAL A 376 -32.84 27.35 5.61
CA VAL A 376 -34.02 27.36 4.72
C VAL A 376 -34.35 28.78 4.30
N GLY A 377 -34.31 29.72 5.25
CA GLY A 377 -34.59 31.12 5.00
C GLY A 377 -36.07 31.40 4.77
N LYS A 378 -36.52 32.53 5.31
CA LYS A 378 -37.92 32.97 5.22
C LYS A 378 -38.36 33.27 3.78
N ASP A 379 -37.44 33.73 2.92
CA ASP A 379 -37.77 34.17 1.57
C ASP A 379 -38.08 32.97 0.66
N LEU A 380 -37.28 31.91 0.74
CA LEU A 380 -37.57 30.61 0.10
C LEU A 380 -38.88 30.03 0.64
N THR A 381 -39.05 30.00 1.96
CA THR A 381 -40.26 29.49 2.62
C THR A 381 -41.51 30.24 2.14
N ALA A 382 -41.44 31.56 1.97
CA ALA A 382 -42.55 32.37 1.48
C ALA A 382 -42.89 32.11 0.01
N GLN A 383 -41.89 31.84 -0.84
CA GLN A 383 -42.12 31.49 -2.26
C GLN A 383 -42.86 30.17 -2.44
N LEU A 384 -42.71 29.24 -1.49
CA LEU A 384 -43.33 27.92 -1.52
C LEU A 384 -44.80 27.91 -1.07
N ARG A 385 -45.36 29.06 -0.66
CA ARG A 385 -46.77 29.18 -0.27
C ARG A 385 -47.71 28.58 -1.32
N VAL A 386 -47.70 29.13 -2.54
CA VAL A 386 -48.65 28.70 -3.59
C VAL A 386 -48.51 27.22 -3.92
N PRO A 387 -47.29 26.66 -4.12
CA PRO A 387 -47.11 25.22 -4.30
C PRO A 387 -47.69 24.35 -3.18
N PHE A 388 -47.49 24.72 -1.91
CA PHE A 388 -47.97 23.95 -0.77
C PHE A 388 -49.49 24.07 -0.57
N GLU A 389 -50.07 25.28 -0.70
CA GLU A 389 -51.53 25.47 -0.64
C GLU A 389 -52.24 24.66 -1.74
N GLN A 390 -51.66 24.59 -2.95
CA GLN A 390 -52.22 23.82 -4.07
C GLN A 390 -52.11 22.31 -3.88
N SER A 391 -50.99 21.83 -3.31
CA SER A 391 -50.73 20.39 -3.20
C SER A 391 -51.47 19.76 -2.02
N TYR A 392 -51.61 20.50 -0.91
CA TYR A 392 -52.14 19.96 0.35
C TYR A 392 -53.46 20.59 0.80
N GLY A 393 -53.95 21.65 0.15
CA GLY A 393 -55.22 22.29 0.52
C GLY A 393 -55.20 22.93 1.91
N VAL A 394 -54.06 23.52 2.29
CA VAL A 394 -53.85 24.20 3.58
C VAL A 394 -53.73 25.71 3.39
N GLU A 395 -53.94 26.48 4.45
CA GLU A 395 -53.52 27.88 4.54
C GLU A 395 -52.06 27.93 5.01
N TYR A 396 -51.20 28.60 4.25
CA TYR A 396 -49.75 28.65 4.48
C TYR A 396 -49.28 30.10 4.68
N ALA A 397 -48.74 30.42 5.86
CA ALA A 397 -48.34 31.78 6.20
C ALA A 397 -46.99 31.84 6.92
N VAL A 398 -46.06 32.67 6.42
CA VAL A 398 -44.77 32.91 7.09
C VAL A 398 -44.86 34.18 7.93
N LYS A 399 -44.70 34.04 9.26
CA LYS A 399 -44.64 35.16 10.21
C LYS A 399 -43.28 35.22 10.90
N GLY A 400 -42.48 36.21 10.53
CA GLY A 400 -41.12 36.36 11.07
C GLY A 400 -40.23 35.17 10.67
N THR A 401 -39.86 34.35 11.65
CA THR A 401 -39.04 33.12 11.47
C THR A 401 -39.87 31.86 11.70
N THR A 402 -41.18 31.95 11.59
CA THR A 402 -42.09 30.85 11.88
C THR A 402 -43.04 30.65 10.71
N LEU A 403 -43.23 29.40 10.31
CA LEU A 403 -44.22 28.98 9.35
C LEU A 403 -45.48 28.52 10.10
N GLU A 404 -46.62 29.11 9.78
CA GLU A 404 -47.93 28.70 10.26
C GLU A 404 -48.69 27.96 9.16
N ILE A 405 -49.28 26.83 9.54
CA ILE A 405 -50.07 25.96 8.66
C ILE A 405 -51.41 25.73 9.33
N ALA A 406 -52.51 25.97 8.61
CA ALA A 406 -53.85 25.62 9.06
C ALA A 406 -54.56 24.81 7.98
N GLY A 407 -55.06 23.63 8.33
CA GLY A 407 -55.89 22.83 7.43
C GLY A 407 -57.25 23.49 7.20
N ASP A 408 -57.86 23.20 6.06
CA ASP A 408 -59.20 23.65 5.71
C ASP A 408 -60.25 22.88 6.54
N GLY A 409 -60.28 23.17 7.84
CA GLY A 409 -61.31 22.75 8.77
C GLY A 409 -62.51 23.66 8.62
N GLU A 410 -63.56 23.13 8.01
CA GLU A 410 -64.90 23.72 7.90
C GLU A 410 -65.29 24.44 9.19
N ALA A 411 -65.23 25.77 9.15
CA ALA A 411 -65.64 26.64 10.24
C ALA A 411 -67.17 26.60 10.39
N THR A 412 -67.70 25.61 11.11
CA THR A 412 -69.03 25.71 11.71
C THR A 412 -68.90 26.21 13.14
N ALA A 413 -68.88 27.54 13.27
CA ALA A 413 -69.39 28.21 14.45
C ALA A 413 -70.92 28.27 14.35
N ASP A 414 -71.64 27.32 14.96
CA ASP A 414 -72.81 27.65 15.80
C ASP A 414 -73.31 26.46 16.62
N ASP A 415 -73.38 26.69 17.93
CA ASP A 415 -74.30 26.20 18.96
C ASP A 415 -74.75 24.73 18.97
N HIS A 416 -74.12 23.93 19.83
CA HIS A 416 -74.86 23.06 20.72
C HIS A 416 -74.17 22.90 22.07
N ASP A 417 -74.60 23.74 23.01
CA ASP A 417 -74.47 23.45 24.44
C ASP A 417 -75.26 22.18 24.81
N THR A 418 -74.73 21.43 25.78
CA THR A 418 -75.25 20.22 26.46
C THR A 418 -75.11 18.83 25.79
N ALA A 419 -74.11 18.05 26.23
CA ALA A 419 -74.31 16.98 27.23
C ALA A 419 -73.04 16.12 27.44
N ARG A 420 -72.64 16.02 28.71
CA ARG A 420 -71.64 15.12 29.29
C ARG A 420 -71.61 13.72 28.67
N GLY A 421 -70.43 13.35 28.18
CA GLY A 421 -69.97 11.98 27.93
C GLY A 421 -68.50 11.83 28.33
N ARG A 422 -68.16 12.32 29.52
CA ARG A 422 -66.87 12.17 30.19
C ARG A 422 -66.64 10.69 30.43
N THR A 423 -65.78 10.08 29.63
CA THR A 423 -65.01 8.92 30.07
C THR A 423 -63.68 9.48 30.52
N GLU A 424 -63.58 9.75 31.82
CA GLU A 424 -62.31 10.03 32.49
C GLU A 424 -61.37 8.86 32.25
N THR A 425 -60.42 9.03 31.34
CA THR A 425 -59.10 8.43 31.52
C THR A 425 -58.34 9.44 32.38
N THR A 426 -58.13 9.10 33.65
CA THR A 426 -57.44 9.93 34.63
C THR A 426 -56.01 10.23 34.19
N THR A 427 -55.79 11.40 33.59
CA THR A 427 -54.51 12.10 33.60
C THR A 427 -54.49 13.02 34.82
N ASN A 428 -53.44 12.98 35.65
CA ASN A 428 -53.34 13.75 36.89
C ASN A 428 -53.08 15.26 36.66
N GLY A 429 -53.78 15.90 35.71
CA GLY A 429 -53.62 17.31 35.37
C GLY A 429 -52.48 17.63 34.40
N ALA A 430 -51.57 16.67 34.14
CA ALA A 430 -50.47 16.81 33.20
C ALA A 430 -50.92 16.74 31.73
N ASP A 431 -50.29 17.56 30.88
CA ASP A 431 -50.42 17.48 29.43
C ASP A 431 -49.78 16.18 28.91
N PRO A 432 -50.53 15.31 28.19
CA PRO A 432 -50.00 14.05 27.66
C PRO A 432 -48.76 14.22 26.78
N ASP A 433 -48.65 15.35 26.06
CA ASP A 433 -47.52 15.60 25.17
C ASP A 433 -46.24 15.94 25.97
N ASP A 434 -46.40 16.54 27.16
CA ASP A 434 -45.29 16.83 28.08
C ASP A 434 -44.78 15.54 28.75
N VAL A 435 -45.67 14.59 29.05
CA VAL A 435 -45.28 13.26 29.56
C VAL A 435 -44.56 12.44 28.49
N LEU A 436 -45.01 12.50 27.23
CA LEU A 436 -44.33 11.83 26.11
C LEU A 436 -42.93 12.38 25.86
N TYR A 437 -42.72 13.67 26.06
CA TYR A 437 -41.39 14.28 25.95
C TYR A 437 -40.44 13.67 26.99
N VAL A 438 -40.85 13.59 28.27
CA VAL A 438 -40.03 12.98 29.33
C VAL A 438 -39.72 11.51 29.04
N LEU A 439 -40.70 10.74 28.54
CA LEU A 439 -40.48 9.33 28.16
C LEU A 439 -39.51 9.18 26.96
N ARG A 440 -39.52 10.13 26.02
CA ARG A 440 -38.58 10.16 24.88
C ARG A 440 -37.15 10.46 25.32
N GLU A 441 -36.97 11.39 26.24
CA GLU A 441 -35.63 11.70 26.77
C GLU A 441 -35.06 10.54 27.59
N LEU A 442 -35.91 9.81 28.33
CA LEU A 442 -35.51 8.57 29.00
C LEU A 442 -35.13 7.48 27.99
N GLN A 443 -35.85 7.33 26.88
CA GLN A 443 -35.53 6.39 25.80
C GLN A 443 -34.19 6.73 25.11
N SER A 444 -33.96 8.01 24.82
CA SER A 444 -32.69 8.51 24.28
C SER A 444 -31.53 8.15 25.22
N THR A 445 -31.73 8.34 26.52
CA THR A 445 -30.74 8.00 27.55
C THR A 445 -30.52 6.48 27.67
N ALA A 446 -31.57 5.67 27.53
CA ALA A 446 -31.49 4.21 27.51
C ALA A 446 -30.74 3.67 26.28
N THR A 447 -30.79 4.39 25.16
CA THR A 447 -30.05 4.04 23.94
C THR A 447 -28.56 4.41 24.07
N ALA A 448 -28.26 5.48 24.80
CA ALA A 448 -26.89 5.97 25.01
C ALA A 448 -26.14 5.28 26.18
N SER A 449 -26.85 4.65 27.11
CA SER A 449 -26.27 4.06 28.34
C SER A 449 -26.16 2.54 28.25
N ALA A 450 -25.02 1.98 28.68
CA ALA A 450 -24.75 0.54 28.69
C ALA A 450 -25.10 -0.15 30.03
N SER A 451 -25.93 0.47 30.89
CA SER A 451 -26.37 -0.11 32.17
C SER A 451 -27.46 -1.17 31.95
N ASP A 452 -27.31 -2.33 32.58
CA ASP A 452 -28.10 -3.52 32.26
C ASP A 452 -29.55 -3.50 32.80
N ASP A 453 -29.90 -2.66 33.79
CA ASP A 453 -31.22 -2.72 34.45
C ASP A 453 -31.86 -1.37 34.86
N THR A 454 -31.15 -0.24 34.71
CA THR A 454 -31.62 1.07 35.19
C THR A 454 -31.29 2.18 34.18
N VAL A 455 -32.29 3.03 33.90
CA VAL A 455 -32.19 4.21 33.02
C VAL A 455 -32.34 5.45 33.88
N GLU A 456 -31.38 6.38 33.82
CA GLU A 456 -31.38 7.59 34.64
C GLU A 456 -31.33 8.84 33.76
N LEU A 457 -32.24 9.79 33.99
CA LEU A 457 -32.27 11.09 33.32
C LEU A 457 -32.08 12.21 34.33
N GLN A 458 -31.13 13.10 34.08
CA GLN A 458 -30.90 14.29 34.91
C GLN A 458 -32.00 15.32 34.68
N THR A 459 -32.71 15.73 35.73
CA THR A 459 -33.80 16.71 35.61
C THR A 459 -33.31 18.10 35.22
N GLU A 460 -32.04 18.41 35.43
CA GLU A 460 -31.41 19.67 34.97
C GLU A 460 -31.25 19.74 33.44
N GLN A 461 -31.26 18.61 32.75
CA GLN A 461 -31.14 18.54 31.29
C GLN A 461 -32.51 18.71 30.59
N LEU A 462 -33.60 18.64 31.37
CA LEU A 462 -34.95 18.86 30.88
C LEU A 462 -35.32 20.35 30.97
N PRO A 463 -35.97 20.93 29.95
CA PRO A 463 -36.52 22.27 30.05
C PRO A 463 -37.54 22.39 31.20
N GLU A 464 -37.57 23.54 31.90
CA GLU A 464 -38.36 23.77 33.13
C GLU A 464 -39.84 23.35 33.02
N LYS A 465 -40.44 23.44 31.83
CA LYS A 465 -41.82 23.02 31.56
C LYS A 465 -42.06 21.52 31.86
N PHE A 466 -41.07 20.67 31.58
CA PHE A 466 -41.18 19.20 31.66
C PHE A 466 -40.75 18.63 33.02
N VAL A 467 -40.22 19.49 33.90
CA VAL A 467 -39.76 19.14 35.26
C VAL A 467 -40.86 19.35 36.30
N SER A 468 -42.10 19.63 35.86
CA SER A 468 -43.21 19.85 36.79
C SER A 468 -43.61 18.58 37.52
N ASP A 469 -43.95 18.76 38.80
CA ASP A 469 -44.40 17.72 39.73
C ASP A 469 -45.58 16.89 39.20
N GLU A 470 -46.44 17.50 38.37
CA GLU A 470 -47.60 16.85 37.76
C GLU A 470 -47.18 15.91 36.61
N VAL A 471 -46.27 16.36 35.74
CA VAL A 471 -45.76 15.58 34.60
C VAL A 471 -44.94 14.39 35.07
N LEU A 472 -44.03 14.59 36.02
CA LEU A 472 -43.17 13.51 36.51
C LEU A 472 -43.95 12.45 37.31
N ARG A 473 -44.97 12.84 38.08
CA ARG A 473 -45.84 11.89 38.79
C ARG A 473 -46.78 11.12 37.86
N GLU A 474 -47.23 11.76 36.77
CA GLU A 474 -48.01 11.06 35.74
C GLU A 474 -47.14 10.04 35.01
N ALA A 475 -45.92 10.40 34.62
CA ALA A 475 -44.94 9.49 34.02
C ALA A 475 -44.63 8.30 34.95
N GLN A 476 -44.39 8.57 36.24
CA GLN A 476 -44.19 7.54 37.27
C GLN A 476 -45.40 6.61 37.40
N SER A 477 -46.58 7.18 37.58
CA SER A 477 -47.83 6.42 37.75
C SER A 477 -48.15 5.54 36.55
N PHE A 478 -47.76 5.98 35.35
CA PHE A 478 -47.95 5.20 34.13
C PHE A 478 -46.89 4.10 33.99
N ALA A 479 -45.62 4.42 34.23
CA ALA A 479 -44.51 3.47 34.13
C ALA A 479 -44.68 2.31 35.10
N GLU A 480 -45.04 2.58 36.35
CA GLU A 480 -45.27 1.55 37.39
C GLU A 480 -46.46 0.63 37.11
N ARG A 481 -47.36 0.98 36.19
CA ARG A 481 -48.46 0.10 35.76
C ARG A 481 -48.03 -0.93 34.72
N GLN A 482 -46.83 -0.78 34.15
CA GLN A 482 -46.33 -1.71 33.16
C GLN A 482 -45.61 -2.89 33.82
N GLY A 483 -45.91 -4.10 33.35
CA GLY A 483 -45.42 -5.34 33.97
C GLY A 483 -43.90 -5.53 33.94
N ASP A 484 -43.21 -4.83 33.05
CA ASP A 484 -41.77 -4.93 32.87
C ASP A 484 -40.97 -3.84 33.61
N VAL A 485 -41.66 -2.92 34.32
CA VAL A 485 -41.06 -1.87 35.15
C VAL A 485 -41.14 -2.28 36.62
N VAL A 486 -39.98 -2.32 37.30
CA VAL A 486 -39.87 -2.65 38.73
C VAL A 486 -40.20 -1.43 39.58
N GLY A 487 -39.86 -0.23 39.10
CA GLY A 487 -40.21 1.03 39.74
C GLY A 487 -39.63 2.23 39.01
N MET A 488 -40.21 3.41 39.23
CA MET A 488 -39.69 4.68 38.75
C MET A 488 -39.51 5.62 39.95
N GLU A 489 -38.30 6.12 40.15
CA GLU A 489 -37.96 7.06 41.22
C GLU A 489 -37.96 8.49 40.67
N VAL A 490 -38.72 9.37 41.32
CA VAL A 490 -38.78 10.81 41.02
C VAL A 490 -38.31 11.57 42.26
N PRO A 491 -37.41 12.56 42.13
CA PRO A 491 -36.92 13.35 43.25
C PRO A 491 -38.05 14.22 43.84
N GLU A 492 -37.98 14.51 45.15
CA GLU A 492 -39.05 15.23 45.86
C GLU A 492 -39.19 16.71 45.48
N ASP A 493 -38.17 17.34 44.89
CA ASP A 493 -38.15 18.77 44.51
C ASP A 493 -37.18 19.07 43.32
N PRO A 494 -37.50 18.63 42.08
CA PRO A 494 -36.63 18.86 40.93
C PRO A 494 -36.80 20.26 40.29
N PRO A 495 -35.72 20.88 39.72
CA PRO A 495 -34.30 20.48 39.73
C PRO A 495 -33.53 21.03 40.95
N PRO A 496 -32.53 20.30 41.50
CA PRO A 496 -31.75 19.22 40.88
C PRO A 496 -32.17 17.78 41.27
N GLY A 497 -31.94 16.80 40.39
CA GLY A 497 -32.16 15.38 40.70
C GLY A 497 -32.08 14.44 39.48
N PHE A 498 -32.34 13.15 39.71
CA PHE A 498 -32.42 12.12 38.66
C PHE A 498 -33.80 11.47 38.68
N VAL A 499 -34.38 11.33 37.50
CA VAL A 499 -35.51 10.44 37.28
C VAL A 499 -34.96 9.09 36.84
N SER A 500 -35.18 8.05 37.63
CA SER A 500 -34.60 6.73 37.40
C SER A 500 -35.68 5.67 37.21
N ILE A 501 -35.63 4.91 36.12
CA ILE A 501 -36.52 3.77 35.85
C ILE A 501 -35.73 2.48 35.98
N LYS A 502 -36.20 1.58 36.83
CA LYS A 502 -35.66 0.23 36.98
C LYS A 502 -36.53 -0.79 36.26
N VAL A 503 -35.92 -1.62 35.43
CA VAL A 503 -36.61 -2.69 34.68
C VAL A 503 -36.39 -4.06 35.31
N ALA A 504 -37.24 -5.03 34.95
CA ALA A 504 -37.14 -6.39 35.47
C ALA A 504 -35.89 -7.13 34.95
N ASP A 505 -35.35 -8.03 35.78
CA ASP A 505 -34.14 -8.81 35.46
C ASP A 505 -34.31 -9.58 34.14
N GLY A 506 -33.37 -9.37 33.20
CA GLY A 506 -33.36 -10.04 31.89
C GLY A 506 -34.25 -9.39 30.82
N VAL A 507 -34.84 -8.22 31.11
CA VAL A 507 -35.57 -7.40 30.14
C VAL A 507 -34.71 -6.22 29.71
N SER A 508 -34.61 -5.97 28.40
CA SER A 508 -33.84 -4.85 27.86
C SER A 508 -34.47 -3.50 28.25
N PRO A 509 -33.73 -2.58 28.91
CA PRO A 509 -34.25 -1.26 29.25
C PRO A 509 -34.71 -0.46 28.04
N GLN A 510 -33.98 -0.55 26.92
CA GLN A 510 -34.35 0.12 25.66
C GLN A 510 -35.72 -0.34 25.15
N ARG A 511 -35.96 -1.66 25.15
CA ARG A 511 -37.26 -2.22 24.74
C ARG A 511 -38.40 -1.77 25.66
N VAL A 512 -38.17 -1.71 26.97
CA VAL A 512 -39.18 -1.25 27.93
C VAL A 512 -39.52 0.22 27.69
N MET A 513 -38.52 1.06 27.40
CA MET A 513 -38.74 2.47 27.09
C MET A 513 -39.51 2.67 25.77
N ASP A 514 -39.18 1.90 24.73
CA ASP A 514 -39.94 1.89 23.47
C ASP A 514 -41.39 1.46 23.69
N ASP A 515 -41.61 0.41 24.48
CA ASP A 515 -42.94 -0.10 24.80
C ASP A 515 -43.73 0.91 25.65
N LEU A 516 -43.11 1.58 26.61
CA LEU A 516 -43.73 2.64 27.43
C LEU A 516 -44.23 3.81 26.56
N GLN A 517 -43.38 4.33 25.67
CA GLN A 517 -43.75 5.43 24.79
C GLN A 517 -44.88 5.02 23.83
N ASN A 518 -44.78 3.82 23.25
CA ASN A 518 -45.78 3.27 22.35
C ASN A 518 -47.12 2.98 23.04
N GLN A 519 -47.10 2.55 24.30
CA GLN A 519 -48.32 2.28 25.05
C GLN A 519 -48.95 3.54 25.61
N TYR A 520 -48.15 4.54 25.99
CA TYR A 520 -48.67 5.84 26.43
C TYR A 520 -49.36 6.56 25.27
N SER A 521 -48.76 6.55 24.08
CA SER A 521 -49.36 7.14 22.88
C SER A 521 -50.64 6.42 22.41
N LYS A 522 -50.76 5.10 22.67
CA LYS A 522 -51.94 4.29 22.33
C LYS A 522 -53.07 4.33 23.37
N ASN A 523 -52.79 4.70 24.62
CA ASN A 523 -53.79 4.80 25.70
C ASN A 523 -54.42 6.20 25.80
N ARG A 524 -54.06 7.11 24.87
CA ARG A 524 -54.77 8.35 24.56
C ARG A 524 -55.92 8.06 23.60
#